data_AF-A0A5D2IYM2-F1
#
_entry.id   AF-A0A5D2IYM2-F1
#
_cell.length_a   1.000
_cell.length_b   1.000
_cell.length_c   1.000
_cell.angle_alpha   90.00
_cell.angle_beta   90.00
_cell.angle_gamma   90.00
#
_symmetry.space_group_name_H-M   'P 1'
#
loop_
_entity.id
_entity.type
_entity.pdbx_description
1 polymer ?
#
loop_
_entity_poly.entity_id
_entity_poly.type
_entity_poly.pdbx_seq_one_letter_code
_entity_poly.pdbx_strand_id
1 'polypeptide(L)'
;MQRLGLLFFQAPARSINGPALAWNTLFRDTTKESKKIILKNTLLMSNKLRRLNGKELDDLSFKELKQLEDQLNEGIASVERQKEQILMEQLKRSRLQEQKTIMENEDLRKQVEELRQKGSSNILELNPLLERRLDHSPNNSKADDNNSASDDDNHLSDTSLHLGLTSNIGRKRKATEIEPTTNDSGSQVASE
;
A
#
# COMPACT_ATOMS: atom_id res chain seq x y z
N MET A 1 26.99 13.50 -83.79
CA MET A 1 27.10 13.57 -82.32
C MET A 1 26.65 12.23 -81.76
N GLN A 2 27.56 11.52 -81.09
CA GLN A 2 27.49 10.07 -80.81
C GLN A 2 26.67 9.74 -79.55
N ARG A 3 25.97 8.60 -79.59
CA ARG A 3 25.18 8.01 -78.49
C ARG A 3 26.10 7.38 -77.43
N LEU A 4 25.84 7.66 -76.16
CA LEU A 4 26.50 6.99 -75.02
C LEU A 4 25.82 5.62 -74.76
N GLY A 5 26.63 4.56 -74.78
CA GLY A 5 26.20 3.18 -74.52
C GLY A 5 26.20 2.83 -73.03
N LEU A 6 25.18 2.08 -72.60
CA LEU A 6 25.13 1.44 -71.28
C LEU A 6 26.20 0.36 -71.16
N LEU A 7 27.04 0.44 -70.12
CA LEU A 7 27.91 -0.67 -69.70
C LEU A 7 27.17 -1.54 -68.67
N PHE A 8 26.77 -2.73 -69.11
CA PHE A 8 26.36 -3.84 -68.24
C PHE A 8 27.61 -4.39 -67.55
N PHE A 9 27.69 -4.30 -66.23
CA PHE A 9 28.74 -4.95 -65.44
C PHE A 9 28.27 -6.35 -65.03
N GLN A 10 28.77 -7.38 -65.73
CA GLN A 10 28.52 -8.79 -65.42
C GLN A 10 29.34 -9.18 -64.18
N ALA A 11 28.68 -9.47 -63.05
CA ALA A 11 29.33 -9.97 -61.85
C ALA A 11 29.56 -11.51 -61.89
N PRO A 12 30.66 -12.05 -61.35
CA PRO A 12 30.93 -13.49 -61.35
C PRO A 12 30.06 -14.23 -60.31
N ALA A 13 29.50 -15.37 -60.70
CA ALA A 13 28.75 -16.26 -59.82
C ALA A 13 29.65 -16.81 -58.69
N ARG A 14 29.47 -16.34 -57.45
CA ARG A 14 30.07 -16.88 -56.22
C ARG A 14 28.99 -17.48 -55.32
N SER A 15 29.32 -18.62 -54.73
CA SER A 15 28.58 -19.41 -53.74
C SER A 15 27.50 -18.63 -52.96
N ILE A 16 26.25 -19.01 -53.21
CA ILE A 16 25.01 -18.36 -52.76
C ILE A 16 24.82 -18.46 -51.23
N ASN A 17 25.63 -19.28 -50.54
CA ASN A 17 25.50 -19.51 -49.09
C ASN A 17 26.49 -18.73 -48.22
N GLY A 18 27.53 -18.11 -48.79
CA GLY A 18 28.59 -17.43 -48.02
C GLY A 18 28.11 -16.22 -47.18
N PRO A 19 27.36 -15.26 -47.77
CA PRO A 19 26.93 -14.06 -47.05
C PRO A 19 25.90 -14.37 -45.95
N ALA A 20 24.92 -15.24 -46.24
CA ALA A 20 23.87 -15.60 -45.28
C ALA A 20 24.43 -16.35 -44.06
N LEU A 21 25.41 -17.23 -44.25
CA LEU A 21 26.09 -17.90 -43.13
C LEU A 21 26.89 -16.91 -42.29
N ALA A 22 27.58 -15.94 -42.91
CA ALA A 22 28.33 -14.91 -42.21
C ALA A 22 27.44 -13.97 -41.36
N TRP A 23 26.28 -13.57 -41.88
CA TRP A 23 25.31 -12.78 -41.12
C TRP A 23 24.72 -13.56 -39.95
N ASN A 24 24.40 -14.84 -40.16
CA ASN A 24 23.88 -15.70 -39.10
C ASN A 24 24.92 -15.96 -37.99
N THR A 25 26.21 -16.11 -38.34
CA THR A 25 27.28 -16.26 -37.34
C THR A 25 27.51 -14.96 -36.58
N LEU A 26 27.58 -13.82 -37.26
CA LEU A 26 27.77 -12.51 -36.61
C LEU A 26 26.61 -12.17 -35.67
N PHE A 27 25.36 -12.40 -36.10
CA PHE A 27 24.19 -12.18 -35.26
C PHE A 27 24.19 -13.10 -34.04
N ARG A 28 24.53 -14.38 -34.23
CA ARG A 28 24.65 -15.35 -33.15
C ARG A 28 25.75 -14.96 -32.16
N ASP A 29 26.89 -14.49 -32.63
CA ASP A 29 28.02 -14.10 -31.78
C ASP A 29 27.75 -12.79 -31.04
N THR A 30 27.11 -11.82 -31.71
CA THR A 30 26.60 -10.60 -31.06
C THR A 30 25.59 -10.94 -29.98
N THR A 31 24.67 -11.87 -30.25
CA THR A 31 23.66 -12.32 -29.27
C THR A 31 24.31 -13.04 -28.09
N LYS A 32 25.33 -13.88 -28.32
CA LYS A 32 26.09 -14.54 -27.25
C LYS A 32 26.81 -13.51 -26.38
N GLU A 33 27.44 -12.50 -26.98
CA GLU A 33 28.16 -11.48 -26.24
C GLU A 33 27.20 -10.62 -25.41
N SER A 34 26.07 -10.21 -25.98
CA SER A 34 25.01 -9.51 -25.23
C SER A 34 24.51 -10.34 -24.04
N LYS A 35 24.26 -11.65 -24.23
CA LYS A 35 23.86 -12.55 -23.14
C LYS A 35 24.92 -12.64 -22.05
N LYS A 36 26.20 -12.73 -22.43
CA LYS A 36 27.32 -12.78 -21.50
C LYS A 36 27.42 -11.51 -20.67
N ILE A 37 27.25 -10.34 -21.28
CA ILE A 37 27.24 -9.05 -20.58
C ILE A 37 26.10 -9.00 -19.56
N ILE A 38 24.88 -9.37 -19.97
CA ILE A 38 23.71 -9.38 -19.08
C ILE A 38 23.96 -10.33 -17.89
N LEU A 39 24.41 -11.55 -18.15
CA LEU A 39 24.72 -12.52 -17.10
C LEU A 39 25.78 -12.00 -16.12
N LYS A 40 26.86 -11.38 -16.62
CA LYS A 40 27.90 -10.79 -15.79
C LYS A 40 27.36 -9.70 -14.89
N ASN A 41 26.52 -8.80 -15.43
CA ASN A 41 25.93 -7.71 -14.66
C ASN A 41 24.95 -8.23 -13.60
N THR A 42 24.08 -9.18 -13.95
CA THR A 42 23.16 -9.81 -13.00
C THR A 42 23.91 -10.49 -11.86
N LEU A 43 24.98 -11.21 -12.18
CA LEU A 43 25.81 -11.86 -11.16
C LEU A 43 26.49 -10.83 -10.26
N LEU A 44 27.07 -9.76 -10.83
CA LEU A 44 27.70 -8.69 -10.07
C LEU A 44 26.71 -8.01 -9.11
N MET A 45 25.49 -7.72 -9.58
CA MET A 45 24.44 -7.12 -8.74
C MET A 45 24.01 -8.06 -7.62
N SER A 46 23.79 -9.34 -7.92
CA SER A 46 23.46 -10.35 -6.92
C SER A 46 24.54 -10.48 -5.84
N ASN A 47 25.81 -10.49 -6.25
CA ASN A 47 26.95 -10.54 -5.34
C ASN A 47 27.01 -9.28 -4.45
N LYS A 48 26.80 -8.10 -5.04
CA LYS A 48 26.74 -6.84 -4.29
C LYS A 48 25.63 -6.83 -3.25
N LEU A 49 24.43 -7.30 -3.61
CA LEU A 49 23.30 -7.39 -2.67
C LEU A 49 23.61 -8.35 -1.51
N ARG A 50 24.25 -9.48 -1.79
CA ARG A 50 24.66 -10.43 -0.78
C ARG A 50 25.67 -9.85 0.20
N ARG A 51 26.66 -9.09 -0.31
CA ARG A 51 27.63 -8.36 0.52
C ARG A 51 26.97 -7.30 1.38
N LEU A 52 26.08 -6.48 0.81
CA LEU A 52 25.30 -5.50 1.57
C LEU A 52 24.44 -6.16 2.67
N ASN A 53 24.01 -7.40 2.47
CA ASN A 53 23.31 -8.22 3.47
C ASN A 53 24.25 -8.94 4.47
N GLY A 54 25.54 -8.60 4.49
CA GLY A 54 26.52 -9.16 5.44
C GLY A 54 27.01 -10.57 5.09
N LYS A 55 26.86 -11.02 3.85
CA LYS A 55 27.27 -12.37 3.40
C LYS A 55 28.43 -12.30 2.40
N GLU A 56 29.27 -13.33 2.38
CA GLU A 56 30.44 -13.43 1.46
C GLU A 56 31.38 -12.22 1.57
N LEU A 57 31.78 -11.91 2.80
CA LEU A 57 32.69 -10.81 3.11
C LEU A 57 34.16 -11.25 3.21
N ASP A 58 34.43 -12.56 3.30
CA ASP A 58 35.76 -13.12 3.57
C ASP A 58 36.81 -12.75 2.51
N ASP A 59 36.36 -12.51 1.27
CA ASP A 59 37.22 -12.12 0.14
C ASP A 59 37.45 -10.60 0.04
N LEU A 60 36.90 -9.79 0.94
CA LEU A 60 37.03 -8.34 0.92
C LEU A 60 38.23 -7.87 1.75
N SER A 61 38.97 -6.91 1.20
CA SER A 61 39.96 -6.17 1.99
C SER A 61 39.28 -5.28 3.03
N PHE A 62 40.01 -4.93 4.09
CA PHE A 62 39.51 -4.01 5.12
C PHE A 62 39.00 -2.68 4.52
N LYS A 63 39.67 -2.16 3.49
CA LYS A 63 39.25 -0.92 2.81
C LYS A 63 37.89 -1.08 2.13
N GLU A 64 37.66 -2.20 1.45
CA GLU A 64 36.38 -2.48 0.79
C GLU A 64 35.28 -2.74 1.82
N LEU A 65 35.60 -3.40 2.92
CA LEU A 65 34.65 -3.60 4.03
C LEU A 65 34.25 -2.28 4.68
N LYS A 66 35.21 -1.37 4.88
CA LYS A 66 34.94 -0.02 5.38
C LYS A 66 34.05 0.78 4.44
N GLN A 67 34.30 0.70 3.14
CA GLN A 67 33.43 1.34 2.13
C GLN A 67 32.02 0.76 2.13
N LEU A 68 31.88 -0.56 2.33
CA LEU A 68 30.58 -1.20 2.43
C LEU A 68 29.81 -0.73 3.67
N GLU A 69 30.50 -0.64 4.81
CA GLU A 69 29.95 -0.08 6.05
C GLU A 69 29.46 1.36 5.86
N ASP A 70 30.30 2.22 5.25
CA ASP A 70 29.94 3.61 5.00
C ASP A 70 28.72 3.72 4.06
N GLN A 71 28.63 2.88 3.03
CA GLN A 71 27.46 2.80 2.13
C GLN A 71 26.18 2.38 2.86
N LEU A 72 26.28 1.41 3.77
CA LEU A 72 25.14 0.97 4.57
C LEU A 72 24.69 2.07 5.53
N ASN A 73 25.62 2.73 6.20
CA ASN A 73 25.33 3.83 7.12
C ASN A 73 24.65 5.00 6.40
N GLU A 74 25.16 5.41 5.24
CA GLU A 74 24.53 6.43 4.41
C GLU A 74 23.13 6.01 3.95
N GLY A 75 22.98 4.76 3.52
CA GLY A 75 21.70 4.19 3.11
C GLY A 75 20.67 4.20 4.24
N ILE A 76 21.06 3.79 5.45
CA ILE A 76 20.21 3.80 6.65
C ILE A 76 19.79 5.24 6.98
N ALA A 77 20.75 6.17 7.06
CA ALA A 77 20.47 7.58 7.35
C ALA A 77 19.54 8.21 6.30
N SER A 78 19.67 7.82 5.03
CA SER A 78 18.77 8.26 3.96
C SER A 78 17.34 7.75 4.16
N VAL A 79 17.17 6.47 4.47
CA VAL A 79 15.87 5.86 4.75
C VAL A 79 15.21 6.48 5.98
N GLU A 80 15.97 6.74 7.05
CA GLU A 80 15.48 7.42 8.25
C GLU A 80 14.94 8.80 7.93
N ARG A 81 15.71 9.62 7.21
CA ARG A 81 15.30 10.97 6.79
C ARG A 81 14.04 10.93 5.94
N GLN A 82 13.94 9.98 5.00
CA GLN A 82 12.76 9.84 4.15
C GLN A 82 11.52 9.45 4.97
N LYS A 83 11.67 8.51 5.91
CA LYS A 83 10.57 8.12 6.81
C LYS A 83 10.11 9.29 7.67
N GLU A 84 11.04 10.04 8.24
CA GLU A 84 10.74 11.23 9.03
C GLU A 84 9.97 12.26 8.21
N GLN A 85 10.42 12.53 6.98
CA GLN A 85 9.72 13.46 6.09
C GLN A 85 8.28 13.01 5.82
N ILE A 86 8.06 11.74 5.48
CA ILE A 86 6.72 11.19 5.22
C ILE A 86 5.82 11.32 6.46
N LEU A 87 6.34 10.96 7.64
CA LEU A 87 5.59 11.07 8.89
C LEU A 87 5.21 12.52 9.21
N MET A 88 6.13 13.46 8.98
CA MET A 88 5.88 14.89 9.20
C MET A 88 4.83 15.45 8.22
N GLU A 89 4.85 15.01 6.97
CA GLU A 89 3.83 15.39 5.98
C GLU A 89 2.45 14.82 6.35
N GLN A 90 2.38 13.55 6.77
CA GLN A 90 1.14 12.93 7.26
C GLN A 90 0.59 13.65 8.50
N LEU A 91 1.46 13.97 9.46
CA LEU A 91 1.06 14.70 10.67
C LEU A 91 0.48 16.08 10.33
N LYS A 92 1.14 16.82 9.44
CA LYS A 92 0.65 18.14 8.99
C LYS A 92 -0.74 18.02 8.33
N ARG A 93 -0.91 17.03 7.45
CA ARG A 93 -2.20 16.77 6.78
C ARG A 93 -3.28 16.40 7.79
N SER A 94 -2.97 15.56 8.77
CA SER A 94 -3.91 15.16 9.83
C SER A 94 -4.37 16.36 10.66
N ARG A 95 -3.44 17.21 11.10
CA ARG A 95 -3.76 18.42 11.89
C ARG A 95 -4.63 19.41 11.13
N LEU A 96 -4.37 19.59 9.82
CA LEU A 96 -5.20 20.46 9.00
C LEU A 96 -6.62 19.92 8.86
N GLN A 97 -6.76 18.61 8.66
CA GLN A 97 -8.05 17.95 8.56
C GLN A 97 -8.82 18.03 9.89
N GLU A 98 -8.14 17.79 11.01
CA GLU A 98 -8.69 17.92 12.35
C GLU A 98 -9.24 19.34 12.58
N GLN A 99 -8.46 20.37 12.27
CA GLN A 99 -8.91 21.77 12.41
C GLN A 99 -10.14 22.06 11.55
N LYS A 100 -10.16 21.59 10.29
CA LYS A 100 -11.32 21.74 9.40
C LYS A 100 -12.56 21.09 9.99
N THR A 101 -12.42 19.85 10.47
CA THR A 101 -13.53 19.10 11.07
C THR A 101 -14.01 19.73 12.37
N ILE A 102 -13.13 20.31 13.20
CA ILE A 102 -13.52 21.05 14.40
C ILE A 102 -14.39 22.26 14.04
N MET A 103 -13.93 23.10 13.11
CA MET A 103 -14.69 24.28 12.67
C MET A 103 -16.07 23.89 12.11
N GLU A 104 -16.12 22.86 11.25
CA GLU A 104 -17.38 22.37 10.70
C GLU A 104 -18.30 21.82 11.79
N ASN A 105 -17.76 21.12 12.80
CA ASN A 105 -18.56 20.60 13.92
C ASN A 105 -19.11 21.74 14.79
N GLU A 106 -18.32 22.78 15.04
CA GLU A 106 -18.75 23.98 15.77
C GLU A 106 -19.88 24.71 15.03
N ASP A 107 -19.74 24.90 13.72
CA ASP A 107 -20.77 25.51 12.88
C ASP A 107 -22.06 24.69 12.88
N LEU A 108 -21.97 23.37 12.74
CA LEU A 108 -23.12 22.48 12.78
C LEU A 108 -23.81 22.49 14.15
N ARG A 109 -23.05 22.49 15.25
CA ARG A 109 -23.61 22.61 16.61
C ARG A 109 -24.36 23.92 16.78
N LYS A 110 -23.83 25.03 16.26
CA LYS A 110 -24.51 26.33 16.28
C LYS A 110 -25.81 26.30 15.48
N GLN A 111 -25.81 25.73 14.28
CA GLN A 111 -27.02 25.59 13.46
C GLN A 111 -28.08 24.71 14.15
N VAL A 112 -27.68 23.61 14.78
CA VAL A 112 -28.59 22.74 15.55
C VAL A 112 -29.21 23.51 16.72
N GLU A 113 -28.43 24.32 17.43
CA GLU A 113 -28.94 25.12 18.54
C GLU A 113 -29.92 26.20 18.04
N GLU A 114 -29.59 26.92 16.98
CA GLU A 114 -30.50 27.92 16.37
C GLU A 114 -31.83 27.31 15.93
N LEU A 115 -31.80 26.13 15.32
CA LEU A 115 -33.00 25.39 14.91
C LEU A 115 -33.81 24.91 16.12
N ARG A 116 -33.16 24.44 17.19
CA ARG A 116 -33.83 24.06 18.45
C ARG A 116 -34.53 25.26 19.08
N GLN A 117 -33.87 26.41 19.13
CA GLN A 117 -34.47 27.64 19.67
C GLN A 117 -35.69 28.05 18.83
N LYS A 118 -35.57 28.09 17.50
CA LYS A 118 -36.70 28.41 16.59
C LYS A 118 -37.85 27.40 16.65
N GLY A 119 -37.53 26.11 16.75
CA GLY A 119 -38.50 25.04 16.91
C GLY A 119 -39.24 25.12 18.25
N SER A 120 -38.55 25.49 19.32
CA SER A 120 -39.15 25.69 20.64
C SER A 120 -40.05 26.93 20.73
N SER A 121 -39.68 28.03 20.05
CA SER A 121 -40.54 29.23 19.97
C SER A 121 -41.82 28.98 19.16
N ASN A 122 -41.75 28.18 18.09
CA ASN A 122 -42.94 27.81 17.30
C ASN A 122 -43.90 26.87 18.07
N ILE A 123 -43.39 26.04 18.99
CA ILE A 123 -44.21 25.14 19.82
C ILE A 123 -44.88 25.89 20.98
N LEU A 124 -44.21 26.89 21.56
CA LEU A 124 -44.78 27.73 22.62
C LEU A 124 -45.85 28.71 22.10
N GLU A 125 -45.76 29.13 20.83
CA GLU A 125 -46.78 29.99 20.21
C GLU A 125 -48.02 29.19 19.73
N LEU A 126 -47.90 27.87 19.60
CA LEU A 126 -48.98 26.95 19.26
C LEU A 126 -49.42 26.11 20.48
N ASN A 127 -49.71 26.70 21.65
CA ASN A 127 -50.56 26.00 22.63
C ASN A 127 -51.19 26.82 23.76
N PRO A 128 -52.51 27.06 23.62
CA PRO A 128 -53.48 26.63 24.64
C PRO A 128 -54.52 25.62 24.12
N LEU A 129 -54.33 24.99 22.95
CA LEU A 129 -55.39 24.23 22.26
C LEU A 129 -55.14 22.72 22.06
N LEU A 130 -53.92 22.21 22.19
CA LEU A 130 -53.60 20.78 22.03
C LEU A 130 -53.78 19.97 23.31
N GLU A 131 -53.89 20.59 24.50
CA GLU A 131 -54.20 19.88 25.75
C GLU A 131 -55.57 19.17 25.69
N ARG A 132 -56.49 19.59 24.82
CA ARG A 132 -57.82 18.98 24.71
C ARG A 132 -57.84 17.63 23.96
N ARG A 133 -56.76 17.24 23.27
CA ARG A 133 -56.84 16.16 22.25
C ARG A 133 -56.22 14.82 22.64
N LEU A 134 -55.71 14.66 23.85
CA LEU A 134 -55.03 13.42 24.31
C LEU A 134 -55.93 12.42 25.05
N ASP A 135 -57.24 12.66 25.13
CA ASP A 135 -58.15 11.83 25.94
C ASP A 135 -58.81 10.65 25.21
N HIS A 136 -58.33 10.22 24.04
CA HIS A 136 -58.97 9.11 23.28
C HIS A 136 -57.99 7.96 23.00
N SER A 137 -57.90 7.07 23.99
CA SER A 137 -57.49 5.67 23.84
C SER A 137 -58.44 4.93 22.88
N PRO A 138 -57.92 4.06 22.00
CA PRO A 138 -58.30 2.66 22.12
C PRO A 138 -57.18 1.64 21.79
N ASN A 139 -57.15 0.62 22.65
CA ASN A 139 -56.71 -0.77 22.51
C ASN A 139 -56.33 -1.35 21.12
N ASN A 140 -55.18 -2.05 21.14
CA ASN A 140 -55.00 -3.48 20.79
C ASN A 140 -55.20 -3.97 19.33
N SER A 141 -54.09 -4.23 18.63
CA SER A 141 -53.87 -5.41 17.74
C SER A 141 -52.40 -5.42 17.27
N LYS A 142 -51.58 -6.34 17.79
CA LYS A 142 -51.12 -7.60 17.17
C LYS A 142 -50.29 -7.43 15.89
N ALA A 143 -49.10 -8.04 15.97
CA ALA A 143 -48.05 -8.13 14.97
C ALA A 143 -48.55 -8.64 13.61
N ASP A 144 -47.93 -8.12 12.55
CA ASP A 144 -47.73 -8.84 11.30
C ASP A 144 -46.34 -8.48 10.75
N ASP A 145 -45.51 -9.51 10.64
CA ASP A 145 -44.26 -9.53 9.89
C ASP A 145 -44.53 -9.16 8.43
N ASN A 146 -43.83 -8.18 7.89
CA ASN A 146 -43.72 -8.03 6.46
C ASN A 146 -42.28 -7.76 6.06
N ASN A 147 -41.68 -8.86 5.63
CA ASN A 147 -40.46 -8.99 4.87
C ASN A 147 -40.52 -8.06 3.63
N SER A 148 -39.70 -7.02 3.59
CA SER A 148 -39.49 -6.23 2.39
C SER A 148 -38.05 -6.41 1.93
N ALA A 149 -37.87 -7.36 1.01
CA ALA A 149 -36.70 -7.45 0.18
C ALA A 149 -36.73 -6.26 -0.78
N SER A 150 -35.77 -5.35 -0.63
CA SER A 150 -35.42 -4.39 -1.68
C SER A 150 -34.00 -4.71 -2.13
N ASP A 151 -33.91 -5.40 -3.27
CA ASP A 151 -32.75 -5.35 -4.15
C ASP A 151 -32.55 -3.88 -4.52
N ASP A 152 -31.47 -3.28 -4.00
CA ASP A 152 -30.98 -1.99 -4.49
C ASP A 152 -29.54 -2.20 -4.93
N ASP A 153 -29.40 -2.47 -6.23
CA ASP A 153 -28.14 -2.53 -6.96
C ASP A 153 -27.46 -1.16 -6.91
N ASN A 154 -26.70 -0.90 -5.86
CA ASN A 154 -25.89 0.30 -5.75
C ASN A 154 -24.41 -0.08 -5.57
N HIS A 155 -23.71 -0.13 -6.71
CA HIS A 155 -22.26 -0.26 -6.80
C HIS A 155 -21.55 0.93 -6.13
N LEU A 156 -21.27 0.81 -4.83
CA LEU A 156 -20.40 1.74 -4.11
C LEU A 156 -19.28 0.99 -3.37
N SER A 157 -18.19 0.80 -4.14
CA SER A 157 -16.79 0.88 -3.73
C SER A 157 -16.29 0.04 -2.54
N ASP A 158 -15.52 -0.99 -2.92
CA ASP A 158 -14.73 -1.93 -2.10
C ASP A 158 -13.73 -1.27 -1.12
N THR A 159 -14.19 -0.90 0.08
CA THR A 159 -13.29 -0.61 1.22
C THR A 159 -13.72 -1.26 2.54
N SER A 160 -14.41 -2.41 2.47
CA SER A 160 -14.73 -3.19 3.67
C SER A 160 -13.60 -4.16 4.03
N LEU A 161 -12.80 -3.83 5.04
CA LEU A 161 -11.90 -4.79 5.70
C LEU A 161 -12.72 -5.75 6.57
N HIS A 162 -12.93 -6.98 6.07
CA HIS A 162 -13.55 -8.03 6.88
C HIS A 162 -12.55 -8.53 7.92
N LEU A 163 -12.61 -7.96 9.14
CA LEU A 163 -11.90 -8.48 10.30
C LEU A 163 -12.54 -9.81 10.67
N GLY A 164 -11.88 -10.90 10.25
CA GLY A 164 -12.38 -12.27 10.32
C GLY A 164 -12.90 -12.65 11.70
N LEU A 165 -14.21 -12.47 11.89
CA LEU A 165 -14.99 -13.13 12.93
C LEU A 165 -16.06 -13.96 12.22
N THR A 166 -15.61 -15.00 11.54
CA THR A 166 -16.53 -16.05 11.09
C THR A 166 -17.02 -16.81 12.31
N SER A 167 -18.29 -16.60 12.59
CA SER A 167 -19.11 -17.32 13.54
C SER A 167 -18.90 -18.84 13.40
N ASN A 168 -18.20 -19.42 14.37
CA ASN A 168 -18.40 -20.76 14.96
C ASN A 168 -19.34 -21.74 14.23
N ILE A 169 -18.79 -22.50 13.28
CA ILE A 169 -19.17 -23.91 13.03
C ILE A 169 -17.91 -24.78 13.14
N GLY A 170 -17.95 -25.74 14.06
CA GLY A 170 -16.76 -26.36 14.63
C GLY A 170 -15.95 -27.29 13.75
N ARG A 171 -14.68 -27.51 14.16
CA ARG A 171 -13.96 -28.78 14.05
C ARG A 171 -12.71 -28.79 14.95
N LYS A 172 -12.75 -29.69 15.92
CA LYS A 172 -11.67 -30.49 16.55
C LYS A 172 -10.34 -29.82 16.93
N ARG A 173 -10.18 -29.75 18.27
CA ARG A 173 -8.97 -29.68 19.10
C ARG A 173 -7.72 -30.36 18.51
N LYS A 174 -6.57 -29.69 18.63
CA LYS A 174 -5.29 -30.30 19.06
C LYS A 174 -4.51 -29.26 19.88
N ALA A 175 -4.32 -29.56 21.17
CA ALA A 175 -3.56 -28.74 22.10
C ALA A 175 -2.07 -29.11 22.03
N THR A 176 -1.18 -28.13 22.17
CA THR A 176 0.20 -28.35 22.62
C THR A 176 0.54 -27.24 23.60
N GLU A 177 0.44 -27.64 24.86
CA GLU A 177 1.08 -27.18 26.10
C GLU A 177 1.88 -25.85 26.07
N ILE A 178 1.44 -24.95 26.95
CA ILE A 178 2.11 -23.72 27.36
C ILE A 178 2.94 -24.08 28.60
N GLU A 179 4.22 -23.73 28.62
CA GLU A 179 4.99 -23.61 29.86
C GLU A 179 5.35 -22.13 30.09
N PRO A 180 4.84 -21.48 31.15
CA PRO A 180 5.26 -20.15 31.55
C PRO A 180 6.39 -20.25 32.58
N THR A 181 7.61 -19.89 32.21
CA THR A 181 8.71 -19.75 33.17
C THR A 181 8.82 -18.28 33.61
N THR A 182 8.35 -18.04 34.83
CA THR A 182 8.57 -16.80 35.58
C THR A 182 9.96 -16.85 36.21
N ASN A 183 10.82 -15.87 35.91
CA ASN A 183 11.96 -15.57 36.78
C ASN A 183 11.95 -14.08 37.11
N ASP A 184 11.51 -13.84 38.33
CA ASP A 184 11.68 -12.63 39.13
C ASP A 184 13.18 -12.40 39.39
N SER A 185 13.66 -11.17 39.20
CA SER A 185 15.02 -10.78 39.56
C SER A 185 14.99 -9.39 40.19
N GLY A 186 14.65 -9.39 41.48
CA GLY A 186 15.45 -8.84 42.57
C GLY A 186 16.28 -7.59 42.27
N SER A 187 15.66 -6.43 42.43
CA SER A 187 16.34 -5.14 42.59
C SER A 187 16.86 -5.03 44.03
N GLN A 188 18.17 -4.89 44.21
CA GLN A 188 18.77 -4.59 45.51
C GLN A 188 19.59 -3.29 45.39
N VAL A 189 19.01 -2.23 45.96
CA VAL A 189 19.65 -0.94 46.21
C VAL A 189 20.40 -1.04 47.54
N ALA A 190 21.69 -0.71 47.54
CA ALA A 190 22.47 -0.46 48.75
C ALA A 190 22.86 1.01 48.75
N SER A 191 22.39 1.74 49.75
CA SER A 191 22.88 3.07 50.12
C SER A 191 23.45 2.96 51.51
N GLU A 192 24.75 3.21 51.65
CA GLU A 192 25.38 3.81 52.83
C GLU A 192 26.66 4.52 52.38
#